data_AF-A0A4Y9S9W3-F1
#
_entry.id   AF-A0A4Y9S9W3-F1
#
_cell.length_a   1.000
_cell.length_b   1.000
_cell.length_c   1.000
_cell.angle_alpha   90.00
_cell.angle_beta   90.00
_cell.angle_gamma   90.00
#
_symmetry.space_group_name_H-M   'P 1'
#
loop_
_entity.id
_entity.type
_entity.pdbx_description
1 polymer ?
#
loop_
_entity_poly.entity_id
_entity_poly.type
_entity_poly.pdbx_seq_one_letter_code
_entity_poly.pdbx_strand_id
1 'polypeptide(L)'
;PAWLDAGPGADPLKAGAALAPYQGELRELGLDNLLMHGSERLPGGATFFALFGMPHRPRPRHAYFLELLLPYLHLSLQRINRQQAQARAGALARPVSAREAEILHWVREGKSNDEIGLILGISGLTVKNHLQRVYRLLGVSNRAQAITRGMVLQLFDRPPQPLARAA
;
A
#
# COMPACT_ATOMS: atom_id res chain seq x y z
N PRO A 1 32.40 -11.76 1.34
CA PRO A 1 31.04 -12.22 1.02
C PRO A 1 30.91 -12.77 -0.42
N ALA A 2 30.10 -13.81 -0.57
CA ALA A 2 29.61 -14.34 -1.82
C ALA A 2 28.10 -14.10 -1.90
N TRP A 3 27.67 -13.47 -2.98
CA TRP A 3 26.26 -13.20 -3.24
C TRP A 3 25.84 -13.76 -4.59
N LEU A 4 24.53 -13.94 -4.73
CA LEU A 4 23.89 -14.34 -5.97
C LEU A 4 22.62 -13.50 -6.12
N ASP A 5 22.47 -12.87 -7.28
CA ASP A 5 21.22 -12.23 -7.67
C ASP A 5 20.47 -13.16 -8.62
N ALA A 6 19.23 -13.39 -8.25
CA ALA A 6 18.32 -14.27 -8.95
C ALA A 6 17.24 -13.50 -9.70
N GLY A 7 17.26 -12.16 -9.66
CA GLY A 7 16.20 -11.32 -10.23
C GLY A 7 16.00 -11.50 -11.75
N PRO A 8 14.82 -11.14 -12.28
CA PRO A 8 14.53 -11.23 -13.70
C PRO A 8 15.50 -10.38 -14.53
N GLY A 9 16.19 -11.00 -15.49
CA GLY A 9 17.21 -10.35 -16.31
C GLY A 9 18.52 -9.99 -15.59
N ALA A 10 18.69 -10.39 -14.32
CA ALA A 10 19.92 -10.18 -13.58
C ALA A 10 21.02 -11.12 -14.11
N ASP A 11 22.17 -10.54 -14.48
CA ASP A 11 23.39 -11.32 -14.65
C ASP A 11 23.91 -11.66 -13.24
N PRO A 12 23.90 -12.95 -12.84
CA PRO A 12 24.28 -13.35 -11.49
C PRO A 12 25.73 -12.99 -11.15
N LEU A 13 26.56 -12.72 -12.16
CA LEU A 13 27.95 -12.29 -12.02
C LEU A 13 28.11 -10.76 -11.87
N LYS A 14 27.12 -9.95 -12.31
CA LYS A 14 27.19 -8.48 -12.24
C LYS A 14 26.53 -7.87 -11.01
N ALA A 15 25.56 -8.54 -10.39
CA ALA A 15 24.89 -8.00 -9.22
C ALA A 15 25.82 -7.75 -8.02
N GLY A 16 26.97 -8.43 -8.00
CA GLY A 16 28.03 -8.16 -7.04
C GLY A 16 28.73 -6.83 -7.15
N ALA A 17 28.66 -6.18 -8.30
CA ALA A 17 29.31 -4.90 -8.52
C ALA A 17 28.66 -3.78 -7.70
N ALA A 18 27.33 -3.84 -7.49
CA ALA A 18 26.61 -2.80 -6.76
C ALA A 18 26.97 -2.76 -5.26
N LEU A 19 27.23 -3.93 -4.66
CA LEU A 19 27.64 -4.05 -3.26
C LEU A 19 29.16 -4.13 -3.09
N ALA A 20 29.93 -4.05 -4.18
CA ALA A 20 31.38 -4.13 -4.14
C ALA A 20 32.05 -3.11 -3.19
N PRO A 21 31.58 -1.84 -3.11
CA PRO A 21 32.15 -0.86 -2.17
C PRO A 21 31.97 -1.25 -0.69
N TYR A 22 30.91 -2.00 -0.35
CA TYR A 22 30.53 -2.33 1.03
C TYR A 22 31.01 -3.72 1.46
N GLN A 23 31.84 -4.39 0.67
CA GLN A 23 32.25 -5.77 0.95
C GLN A 23 32.97 -5.94 2.29
N GLY A 24 33.76 -4.95 2.71
CA GLY A 24 34.48 -4.96 3.99
C GLY A 24 33.53 -4.92 5.18
N GLU A 25 32.66 -3.91 5.22
CA GLU A 25 31.64 -3.73 6.25
C GLU A 25 30.71 -4.95 6.36
N LEU A 26 30.28 -5.50 5.21
CA LEU A 26 29.43 -6.69 5.19
C LEU A 26 30.14 -7.92 5.78
N ARG A 27 31.46 -8.06 5.59
CA ARG A 27 32.24 -9.15 6.22
C ARG A 27 32.37 -8.94 7.73
N GLU A 28 32.63 -7.72 8.17
CA GLU A 28 32.72 -7.40 9.61
C GLU A 28 31.40 -7.71 10.33
N LEU A 29 30.27 -7.50 9.65
CA LEU A 29 28.94 -7.86 10.15
C LEU A 29 28.59 -9.36 10.01
N GLY A 30 29.50 -10.20 9.50
CA GLY A 30 29.27 -11.63 9.28
C GLY A 30 28.27 -11.95 8.16
N LEU A 31 28.01 -11.00 7.26
CA LEU A 31 27.05 -11.12 6.15
C LEU A 31 27.72 -11.73 4.91
N ASP A 32 28.39 -12.87 5.10
CA ASP A 32 29.25 -13.47 4.09
C ASP A 32 28.50 -14.16 2.95
N ASN A 33 27.26 -14.60 3.17
CA ASN A 33 26.51 -15.35 2.18
C ASN A 33 25.13 -14.72 2.01
N LEU A 34 24.91 -14.05 0.88
CA LEU A 34 23.71 -13.26 0.59
C LEU A 34 23.02 -13.74 -0.68
N LEU A 35 21.74 -14.08 -0.60
CA LEU A 35 20.91 -14.34 -1.78
C LEU A 35 19.87 -13.23 -1.92
N MET A 36 19.77 -12.62 -3.09
CA MET A 36 18.79 -11.57 -3.35
C MET A 36 17.93 -11.91 -4.58
N HIS A 37 16.68 -11.50 -4.54
CA HIS A 37 15.76 -11.60 -5.68
C HIS A 37 14.71 -10.50 -5.60
N GLY A 38 14.50 -9.77 -6.70
CA GLY A 38 13.43 -8.80 -6.87
C GLY A 38 12.30 -9.35 -7.73
N SER A 39 11.05 -9.14 -7.34
CA SER A 39 9.93 -9.36 -8.25
C SER A 39 9.98 -8.27 -9.32
N GLU A 40 9.70 -8.65 -10.56
CA GLU A 40 9.20 -7.69 -11.54
C GLU A 40 7.93 -7.00 -11.02
N ARG A 41 7.44 -6.01 -11.77
CA ARG A 41 6.29 -5.19 -11.37
C ARG A 41 5.01 -6.05 -11.34
N LEU A 42 4.77 -6.71 -10.22
CA LEU A 42 3.56 -7.46 -9.91
C LEU A 42 2.45 -6.50 -9.43
N PRO A 43 1.17 -6.91 -9.48
CA PRO A 43 0.07 -6.15 -8.89
C PRO A 43 0.32 -5.85 -7.41
N GLY A 44 0.28 -4.57 -7.02
CA GLY A 44 0.63 -4.13 -5.67
C GLY A 44 2.06 -3.60 -5.51
N GLY A 45 2.85 -3.60 -6.58
CA GLY A 45 4.17 -2.97 -6.65
C GLY A 45 5.30 -4.00 -6.81
N ALA A 46 6.54 -3.52 -6.72
CA ALA A 46 7.72 -4.38 -6.71
C ALA A 46 8.05 -4.81 -5.27
N THR A 47 8.61 -6.00 -5.10
CA THR A 47 9.13 -6.47 -3.81
C THR A 47 10.51 -7.05 -4.03
N PHE A 48 11.43 -6.77 -3.11
CA PHE A 48 12.73 -7.43 -3.11
C PHE A 48 12.90 -8.23 -1.82
N PHE A 49 13.50 -9.41 -1.93
CA PHE A 49 13.86 -10.26 -0.82
C PHE A 49 15.38 -10.40 -0.78
N ALA A 50 15.97 -10.16 0.38
CA ALA A 50 17.37 -10.43 0.67
C ALA A 50 17.48 -11.40 1.85
N LEU A 51 18.12 -12.53 1.61
CA LEU A 51 18.39 -13.58 2.58
C LEU A 51 19.85 -13.47 2.99
N PHE A 52 20.07 -12.99 4.20
CA PHE A 52 21.38 -12.83 4.81
C PHE A 52 21.79 -14.06 5.63
N GLY A 53 23.09 -14.22 5.88
CA GLY A 53 23.59 -15.25 6.80
C GLY A 53 23.35 -16.67 6.32
N MET A 54 23.31 -16.91 5.01
CA MET A 54 23.15 -18.26 4.48
C MET A 54 24.29 -19.17 5.00
N PRO A 55 24.03 -20.40 5.45
CA PRO A 55 25.04 -21.26 6.06
C PRO A 55 26.15 -21.65 5.07
N HIS A 56 25.85 -21.59 3.78
CA HIS A 56 26.78 -21.86 2.69
C HIS A 56 26.63 -20.82 1.59
N ARG A 57 27.67 -20.71 0.75
CA ARG A 57 27.64 -19.87 -0.45
C ARG A 57 26.38 -20.14 -1.29
N PRO A 58 25.62 -19.11 -1.69
CA PRO A 58 24.46 -19.26 -2.55
C PRO A 58 24.84 -19.92 -3.88
N ARG A 59 23.96 -20.80 -4.39
CA ARG A 59 24.16 -21.58 -5.62
C ARG A 59 22.97 -21.34 -6.56
N PRO A 60 23.11 -21.57 -7.88
CA PRO A 60 22.02 -21.38 -8.84
C PRO A 60 20.71 -22.08 -8.45
N ARG A 61 20.78 -23.25 -7.82
CA ARG A 61 19.58 -23.94 -7.30
C ARG A 61 18.82 -23.16 -6.22
N HIS A 62 19.52 -22.40 -5.37
CA HIS A 62 18.86 -21.58 -4.34
C HIS A 62 18.16 -20.38 -4.97
N ALA A 63 18.77 -19.79 -6.02
CA ALA A 63 18.13 -18.76 -6.84
C ALA A 63 16.84 -19.28 -7.49
N TYR A 64 16.89 -20.47 -8.10
CA TYR A 64 15.72 -21.12 -8.72
C TYR A 64 14.58 -21.35 -7.71
N PHE A 65 14.88 -21.88 -6.52
CA PHE A 65 13.83 -22.07 -5.51
C PHE A 65 13.24 -20.74 -5.03
N LEU A 66 14.06 -19.69 -4.88
CA LEU A 66 13.57 -18.38 -4.49
C LEU A 66 12.67 -17.77 -5.58
N GLU A 67 13.02 -17.93 -6.85
CA GLU A 67 12.20 -17.52 -8.00
C GLU A 67 10.83 -18.22 -8.00
N LEU A 68 10.79 -19.54 -7.76
CA LEU A 68 9.53 -20.28 -7.64
C LEU A 68 8.65 -19.82 -6.47
N LEU A 69 9.28 -19.49 -5.34
CA LEU A 69 8.57 -19.05 -4.13
C LEU A 69 8.13 -17.59 -4.20
N LEU A 70 8.73 -16.80 -5.09
CA LEU A 70 8.60 -15.36 -5.10
C LEU A 70 7.16 -14.83 -5.22
N PRO A 71 6.30 -15.38 -6.11
CA PRO A 71 4.91 -14.93 -6.20
C PRO A 71 4.16 -15.13 -4.88
N TYR A 72 4.43 -16.23 -4.17
CA TYR A 72 3.80 -16.54 -2.89
C TYR A 72 4.33 -15.64 -1.77
N LEU A 73 5.63 -15.37 -1.75
CA LEU A 73 6.24 -14.46 -0.78
C LEU A 73 5.73 -13.02 -0.98
N HIS A 74 5.67 -12.55 -2.23
CA HIS A 74 5.13 -11.24 -2.59
C HIS A 74 3.66 -11.11 -2.14
N LEU A 75 2.79 -12.07 -2.50
CA LEU A 75 1.39 -12.06 -2.11
C LEU A 75 1.21 -12.12 -0.59
N SER A 76 2.03 -12.90 0.11
CA SER A 76 1.98 -12.99 1.58
C SER A 76 2.38 -11.67 2.23
N LEU A 77 3.43 -11.02 1.75
CA LEU A 77 3.86 -9.71 2.23
C LEU A 77 2.78 -8.64 1.97
N GLN A 78 2.18 -8.63 0.78
CA GLN A 78 1.07 -7.74 0.43
C GLN A 78 -0.13 -7.93 1.36
N ARG A 79 -0.48 -9.19 1.68
CA ARG A 79 -1.57 -9.49 2.63
C ARG A 79 -1.26 -8.98 4.04
N ILE A 80 -0.06 -9.23 4.56
CA ILE A 80 0.36 -8.75 5.88
C ILE A 80 0.34 -7.22 5.92
N ASN A 81 0.89 -6.55 4.91
CA ASN A 81 0.90 -5.10 4.82
C ASN A 81 -0.52 -4.54 4.79
N ARG A 82 -1.44 -5.15 4.03
CA ARG A 82 -2.85 -4.74 4.00
C ARG A 82 -3.53 -4.92 5.36
N GLN A 83 -3.31 -6.05 6.03
CA GLN A 83 -3.87 -6.30 7.37
C GLN A 83 -3.33 -5.33 8.40
N GLN A 84 -2.03 -5.04 8.38
CA GLN A 84 -1.42 -4.05 9.27
C GLN A 84 -1.92 -2.63 8.97
N ALA A 85 -2.07 -2.27 7.70
CA ALA A 85 -2.65 -0.99 7.31
C ALA A 85 -4.09 -0.85 7.83
N GLN A 86 -4.90 -1.89 7.71
CA GLN A 86 -6.25 -1.94 8.27
C GLN A 86 -6.24 -1.84 9.81
N ALA A 87 -5.35 -2.58 10.48
CA ALA A 87 -5.22 -2.52 11.94
C ALA A 87 -4.79 -1.13 12.43
N ARG A 88 -3.81 -0.50 11.76
CA ARG A 88 -3.35 0.87 12.06
C ARG A 88 -4.40 1.93 11.75
N ALA A 89 -5.20 1.74 10.70
CA ALA A 89 -6.28 2.65 10.36
C ALA A 89 -7.39 2.64 11.43
N GLY A 90 -7.45 1.58 12.24
CA GLY A 90 -8.44 1.39 13.29
C GLY A 90 -9.82 1.07 12.70
N ALA A 91 -10.65 0.36 13.46
CA ALA A 91 -12.05 0.20 13.10
C ALA A 91 -12.77 1.53 13.29
N LEU A 92 -13.55 1.94 12.29
CA LEU A 92 -14.49 3.04 12.47
C LEU A 92 -15.52 2.65 13.53
N ALA A 93 -15.94 3.61 14.36
CA ALA A 93 -16.99 3.36 15.36
C ALA A 93 -18.31 2.89 14.73
N ARG A 94 -18.54 3.23 13.46
CA ARG A 94 -19.62 2.72 12.61
C ARG A 94 -19.25 2.80 11.12
N PRO A 95 -19.95 2.06 10.25
CA PRO A 95 -19.85 2.29 8.81
C PRO A 95 -20.21 3.73 8.42
N VAL A 96 -19.57 4.23 7.37
CA VAL A 96 -19.96 5.50 6.73
C VAL A 96 -21.31 5.30 6.06
N SER A 97 -22.25 6.23 6.27
CA SER A 97 -23.56 6.15 5.61
C SER A 97 -23.46 6.41 4.11
N ALA A 98 -24.44 5.94 3.33
CA ALA A 98 -24.48 6.19 1.88
C ALA A 98 -24.31 7.67 1.53
N ARG A 99 -24.98 8.56 2.27
CA ARG A 99 -24.89 10.01 2.05
C ARG A 99 -23.53 10.60 2.40
N GLU A 100 -22.92 10.12 3.48
CA GLU A 100 -21.56 10.54 3.85
C GLU A 100 -20.52 10.05 2.83
N ALA A 101 -20.71 8.87 2.26
CA ALA A 101 -19.86 8.33 1.19
C ALA A 101 -20.00 9.13 -0.11
N GLU A 102 -21.22 9.50 -0.51
CA GLU A 102 -21.49 10.42 -1.63
C GLU A 102 -20.76 11.75 -1.46
N ILE A 103 -20.88 12.36 -0.28
CA ILE A 103 -20.23 13.64 0.02
C ILE A 103 -18.70 13.48 0.00
N LEU A 104 -18.17 12.44 0.63
CA LEU A 104 -16.73 12.15 0.63
C LEU A 104 -16.19 11.92 -0.79
N HIS A 105 -16.94 11.26 -1.67
CA HIS A 105 -16.59 11.08 -3.08
C HIS A 105 -16.39 12.43 -3.77
N TRP A 106 -17.38 13.32 -3.72
CA TRP A 106 -17.25 14.64 -4.35
C TRP A 106 -16.20 15.52 -3.66
N VAL A 107 -15.95 15.31 -2.36
CA VAL A 107 -14.85 15.95 -1.67
C VAL A 107 -13.49 15.54 -2.24
N ARG A 108 -13.31 14.25 -2.53
CA ARG A 108 -12.12 13.70 -3.20
C ARG A 108 -11.95 14.28 -4.61
N GLU A 109 -13.06 14.45 -5.34
CA GLU A 109 -13.06 15.11 -6.67
C GLU A 109 -12.84 16.63 -6.61
N GLY A 110 -12.58 17.19 -5.43
CA GLY A 110 -12.20 18.60 -5.26
C GLY A 110 -13.36 19.59 -5.19
N LYS A 111 -14.62 19.13 -5.13
CA LYS A 111 -15.80 20.02 -5.13
C LYS A 111 -15.99 20.79 -3.82
N SER A 112 -16.37 22.06 -3.92
CA SER A 112 -16.73 22.91 -2.78
C SER A 112 -18.04 22.42 -2.13
N ASN A 113 -18.33 22.84 -0.89
CA ASN A 113 -19.56 22.40 -0.22
C ASN A 113 -20.83 22.86 -0.97
N ASP A 114 -20.77 24.02 -1.61
CA ASP A 114 -21.89 24.56 -2.39
C ASP A 114 -22.08 23.79 -3.70
N GLU A 115 -20.99 23.46 -4.40
CA GLU A 115 -21.04 22.59 -5.58
C GLU A 115 -21.57 21.20 -5.24
N ILE A 116 -21.11 20.60 -4.14
CA ILE A 116 -21.62 19.31 -3.65
C ILE A 116 -23.11 19.42 -3.32
N GLY A 117 -23.53 20.52 -2.69
CA GLY A 117 -24.92 20.79 -2.40
C GLY A 117 -25.78 20.80 -3.66
N LEU A 118 -25.34 21.50 -4.70
CA LEU A 118 -25.99 21.55 -6.00
C LEU A 118 -26.06 20.16 -6.65
N ILE A 119 -24.96 19.41 -6.67
CA ILE A 119 -24.89 18.06 -7.25
C ILE A 119 -25.86 17.10 -6.55
N LEU A 120 -25.95 17.21 -5.23
CA LEU A 120 -26.69 16.28 -4.38
C LEU A 120 -28.10 16.75 -4.00
N GLY A 121 -28.52 17.94 -4.45
CA GLY A 121 -29.84 18.51 -4.15
C GLY A 121 -30.05 18.92 -2.68
N ILE A 122 -29.00 19.34 -1.98
CA ILE A 122 -29.05 19.81 -0.58
C ILE A 122 -28.29 21.13 -0.41
N SER A 123 -28.50 21.84 0.70
CA SER A 123 -27.75 23.08 0.96
C SER A 123 -26.27 22.80 1.24
N GLY A 124 -25.37 23.75 0.89
CA GLY A 124 -23.95 23.68 1.26
C GLY A 124 -23.73 23.63 2.79
N LEU A 125 -24.63 24.23 3.56
CA LEU A 125 -24.65 24.11 5.03
C LEU A 125 -24.94 22.67 5.48
N THR A 126 -25.87 21.97 4.82
CA THR A 126 -26.15 20.56 5.07
C THR A 126 -24.93 19.70 4.77
N VAL A 127 -24.22 19.96 3.66
CA VAL A 127 -22.95 19.30 3.31
C VAL A 127 -21.90 19.52 4.40
N LYS A 128 -21.73 20.77 4.88
CA LYS A 128 -20.83 21.09 5.98
C LYS A 128 -21.14 20.28 7.24
N ASN A 129 -22.42 20.14 7.59
CA ASN A 129 -22.86 19.37 8.75
C ASN A 129 -22.55 17.86 8.60
N HIS A 130 -22.75 17.28 7.41
CA HIS A 130 -22.32 15.92 7.13
C HIS A 130 -20.80 15.77 7.27
N LEU A 131 -20.01 16.70 6.72
CA LEU A 131 -18.56 16.66 6.81
C LEU A 131 -18.06 16.73 8.26
N GLN A 132 -18.67 17.53 9.13
CA GLN A 132 -18.31 17.56 10.55
C GLN A 132 -18.54 16.22 11.25
N ARG A 133 -19.62 15.49 10.90
CA ARG A 133 -19.88 14.15 11.42
C ARG A 133 -18.86 13.14 10.90
N VAL A 134 -18.51 13.25 9.61
CA VAL A 134 -17.49 12.41 8.97
C VAL A 134 -16.11 12.64 9.58
N TYR A 135 -15.70 13.89 9.82
CA TYR A 135 -14.41 14.21 10.42
C TYR A 135 -14.26 13.58 11.80
N ARG A 136 -15.33 13.67 12.61
CA ARG A 136 -15.38 13.00 13.91
C ARG A 136 -15.32 11.48 13.80
N LEU A 137 -16.05 10.90 12.86
CA LEU A 137 -16.06 9.45 12.62
C LEU A 137 -14.69 8.93 12.18
N LEU A 138 -13.99 9.69 11.31
CA LEU A 138 -12.67 9.35 10.78
C LEU A 138 -11.52 9.72 11.74
N GLY A 139 -11.80 10.46 12.83
CA GLY A 139 -10.78 10.95 13.75
C GLY A 139 -9.80 11.94 13.11
N VAL A 140 -10.30 12.81 12.23
CA VAL A 140 -9.51 13.80 11.48
C VAL A 140 -9.99 15.22 11.76
N SER A 141 -9.14 16.22 11.53
CA SER A 141 -9.49 17.63 11.79
C SER A 141 -9.78 18.45 10.54
N ASN A 142 -9.39 17.96 9.36
CA ASN A 142 -9.55 18.73 8.14
C ASN A 142 -9.87 17.87 6.91
N ARG A 143 -10.23 18.58 5.83
CA ARG A 143 -10.66 18.00 4.56
C ARG A 143 -9.59 17.12 3.91
N ALA A 144 -8.34 17.58 3.89
CA ALA A 144 -7.24 16.83 3.29
C ALA A 144 -6.99 15.52 4.05
N GLN A 145 -6.96 15.59 5.39
CA GLN A 145 -6.85 14.41 6.24
C GLN A 145 -8.03 13.44 6.05
N ALA A 146 -9.25 13.95 5.87
CA ALA A 146 -10.42 13.11 5.58
C ALA A 146 -10.27 12.36 4.26
N ILE A 147 -9.73 13.01 3.22
CA ILE A 147 -9.43 12.37 1.93
C ILE A 147 -8.36 11.29 2.13
N THR A 148 -7.22 11.63 2.75
CA THR A 148 -6.14 10.67 2.99
C THR A 148 -6.62 9.47 3.82
N ARG A 149 -7.34 9.71 4.92
CA ARG A 149 -7.88 8.65 5.78
C ARG A 149 -8.91 7.81 5.03
N GLY A 150 -9.76 8.42 4.20
CA GLY A 150 -10.70 7.71 3.35
C GLY A 150 -10.04 6.81 2.32
N MET A 151 -8.88 7.21 1.77
CA MET A 151 -8.08 6.39 0.85
C MET A 151 -7.50 5.17 1.55
N VAL A 152 -6.92 5.37 2.74
CA VAL A 152 -6.37 4.28 3.57
C VAL A 152 -7.45 3.27 3.94
N LEU A 153 -8.67 3.76 4.23
CA LEU A 153 -9.82 2.94 4.58
C LEU A 153 -10.59 2.40 3.35
N GLN A 154 -10.11 2.66 2.13
CA GLN A 154 -10.72 2.21 0.88
C GLN A 154 -12.19 2.62 0.72
N LEU A 155 -12.57 3.78 1.25
CA LEU A 155 -13.96 4.27 1.24
C LEU A 155 -14.44 4.74 -0.14
N PHE A 156 -13.55 4.80 -1.14
CA PHE A 156 -13.84 5.36 -2.46
C PHE A 156 -13.91 4.33 -3.59
N ASP A 157 -13.69 3.04 -3.29
CA ASP A 157 -13.60 1.98 -4.31
C ASP A 157 -14.96 1.57 -4.88
N ARG A 158 -16.06 2.05 -4.27
CA ARG A 158 -17.41 1.87 -4.78
C ARG A 158 -17.98 3.24 -5.18
N PRO A 159 -18.41 3.45 -6.44
CA PRO A 159 -19.13 4.67 -6.78
C PRO A 159 -20.37 4.75 -5.88
N PRO A 160 -20.68 5.93 -5.32
CA PRO A 160 -21.89 6.08 -4.53
C PRO A 160 -23.09 5.62 -5.38
N GLN A 161 -23.83 4.63 -4.88
CA GLN A 161 -25.13 4.32 -5.46
C GLN A 161 -25.99 5.55 -5.25
N PRO A 162 -26.46 6.23 -6.31
CA PRO A 162 -27.34 7.36 -6.12
C PRO A 162 -28.55 6.85 -5.36
N LEU A 163 -28.81 7.41 -4.17
CA LEU A 163 -30.10 7.24 -3.53
C LEU A 163 -31.15 7.65 -4.57
N ALA A 164 -31.91 6.67 -5.07
CA ALA A 164 -32.94 6.89 -6.08
C ALA A 164 -33.74 8.11 -5.65
N ARG A 165 -33.79 9.12 -6.53
CA ARG A 165 -34.56 10.35 -6.28
C ARG A 165 -35.98 9.91 -5.96
N ALA A 166 -36.39 10.03 -4.71
CA ALA A 166 -37.80 9.93 -4.36
C ALA A 166 -38.49 11.06 -5.12
N ALA A 167 -39.23 10.67 -6.16
CA ALA A 167 -40.08 11.53 -6.96
C ALA A 167 -41.24 12.06 -6.10
#